data_AF-A0AAW1IUM2-F1
#
_entry.id   AF-A0AAW1IUM2-F1
#
_cell.length_a   1.000
_cell.length_b   1.000
_cell.length_c   1.000
_cell.angle_alpha   90.00
_cell.angle_beta   90.00
_cell.angle_gamma   90.00
#
_symmetry.space_group_name_H-M   'P 1'
#
loop_
_entity.id
_entity.type
_entity.pdbx_description
1 polymer ?
#
loop_
_entity_poly.entity_id
_entity_poly.type
_entity_poly.pdbx_seq_one_letter_code
_entity_poly.pdbx_strand_id
1 'polypeptide(L)'
;MTGFSEKPILIDGRGHLLGRLAAIVAKALLQGNKIIVVRCEQLNISGNFYRNKLKYLSFLRKRCNVNPARGPFHFRAPSRIFWKTVRG
;
A
#
# COMPACT_ATOMS: atom_id res chain seq x y z
N MET A 1 -9.89 -16.70 21.02
CA MET A 1 -9.36 -17.22 19.75
C MET A 1 -8.12 -16.41 19.39
N THR A 2 -6.96 -16.79 19.89
CA THR A 2 -5.68 -16.12 19.63
C THR A 2 -4.66 -17.20 19.29
N GLY A 3 -4.80 -17.75 18.09
CA GLY A 3 -3.85 -18.68 17.50
C GLY A 3 -3.44 -18.14 16.14
N PHE A 4 -2.17 -18.32 15.77
CA PHE A 4 -1.71 -18.07 14.41
C PHE A 4 -2.59 -18.88 13.45
N SER A 5 -3.36 -18.19 12.61
CA SER A 5 -4.12 -18.86 11.56
C SER A 5 -3.15 -19.38 10.51
N GLU A 6 -3.08 -20.71 10.32
CA GLU A 6 -2.31 -21.28 9.21
C GLU A 6 -2.83 -20.81 7.85
N LYS A 7 -4.14 -20.55 7.76
CA LYS A 7 -4.78 -20.09 6.54
C LYS A 7 -4.61 -18.58 6.37
N PRO A 8 -4.20 -18.13 5.17
CA PRO A 8 -4.07 -16.70 4.90
C PRO A 8 -5.45 -16.02 4.88
N ILE A 9 -5.52 -14.85 5.50
CA ILE A 9 -6.71 -14.00 5.47
C ILE A 9 -6.77 -13.34 4.09
N LEU A 10 -7.82 -13.64 3.33
CA LEU A 10 -8.07 -13.02 2.03
C LEU A 10 -8.91 -11.75 2.22
N ILE A 11 -8.42 -10.62 1.70
CA ILE A 11 -9.10 -9.33 1.78
C ILE A 11 -9.35 -8.80 0.36
N ASP A 12 -10.60 -8.46 0.06
CA ASP A 12 -10.96 -7.71 -1.16
C ASP A 12 -10.66 -6.22 -0.97
N GLY A 13 -9.78 -5.65 -1.79
CA GLY A 13 -9.41 -4.23 -1.77
C GLY A 13 -10.50 -3.30 -2.30
N ARG A 14 -11.55 -3.81 -2.95
CA ARG A 14 -12.63 -2.97 -3.50
C ARG A 14 -13.26 -2.07 -2.43
N GLY A 15 -13.39 -0.79 -2.74
CA GLY A 15 -14.14 0.16 -1.90
C GLY A 15 -13.42 0.61 -0.62
N HIS A 16 -12.29 -0.02 -0.28
CA HIS A 16 -11.53 0.30 0.92
C HIS A 16 -10.69 1.56 0.74
N LEU A 17 -10.54 2.33 1.82
CA LEU A 17 -9.62 3.47 1.84
C LEU A 17 -8.19 2.98 2.08
N LEU A 18 -7.29 3.26 1.13
CA LEU A 18 -5.90 2.77 1.07
C LEU A 18 -5.16 2.84 2.42
N GLY A 19 -5.13 4.02 3.05
CA GLY A 19 -4.43 4.21 4.32
C GLY A 19 -5.08 3.50 5.50
N ARG A 20 -6.42 3.43 5.54
CA ARG A 20 -7.16 2.77 6.63
C ARG A 20 -6.96 1.26 6.57
N LEU A 21 -7.05 0.69 5.37
CA LEU A 21 -6.79 -0.74 5.17
C LEU A 21 -5.32 -1.07 5.49
N ALA A 22 -4.38 -0.25 5.03
CA ALA A 22 -2.96 -0.49 5.28
C ALA A 22 -2.61 -0.53 6.78
N ALA A 23 -3.20 0.34 7.60
CA ALA A 23 -2.96 0.36 9.04
C ALA A 23 -3.44 -0.93 9.75
N ILE A 24 -4.64 -1.42 9.38
CA ILE A 24 -5.20 -2.66 9.92
C ILE A 24 -4.36 -3.86 9.46
N VAL A 25 -4.01 -3.90 8.17
CA VAL A 25 -3.16 -4.96 7.60
C VAL A 25 -1.79 -4.97 8.28
N ALA A 26 -1.15 -3.83 8.47
CA ALA A 26 0.13 -3.74 9.17
C ALA A 26 0.04 -4.30 10.60
N LYS A 27 -1.02 -3.97 11.34
CA LYS A 27 -1.20 -4.50 12.70
C LYS A 27 -1.43 -6.01 12.71
N ALA A 28 -2.25 -6.51 11.79
CA ALA A 28 -2.53 -7.94 11.67
C ALA A 28 -1.28 -8.74 11.22
N LEU A 29 -0.42 -8.16 10.37
CA LEU A 29 0.89 -8.74 10.03
C LEU A 29 1.81 -8.83 11.25
N LEU A 30 1.86 -7.79 12.10
CA LEU A 30 2.65 -7.80 13.35
C LEU A 30 2.11 -8.79 14.38
N GLN A 31 0.82 -9.11 14.34
CA GLN A 31 0.22 -10.18 15.14
C GLN A 31 0.55 -11.58 14.60
N GLY A 32 1.25 -11.68 13.48
CA GLY A 32 1.69 -12.93 12.85
C GLY A 32 0.65 -13.56 11.92
N ASN A 33 -0.40 -12.84 11.54
CA ASN A 33 -1.35 -13.34 10.54
C ASN A 33 -0.76 -13.21 9.13
N LYS A 34 -0.96 -14.24 8.31
CA LYS A 34 -0.68 -14.17 6.86
C LYS A 34 -1.88 -13.53 6.16
N ILE A 35 -1.64 -12.54 5.31
CA ILE A 35 -2.70 -11.76 4.66
C ILE A 35 -2.44 -11.67 3.17
N ILE A 36 -3.48 -11.86 2.36
CA ILE A 36 -3.48 -11.69 0.91
C ILE A 36 -4.53 -10.63 0.57
N VAL A 37 -4.09 -9.52 -0.03
CA VAL A 37 -4.99 -8.47 -0.52
C VAL A 37 -5.11 -8.58 -2.03
N VAL A 38 -6.34 -8.72 -2.52
CA VAL A 38 -6.66 -8.80 -3.96
C VAL A 38 -7.36 -7.53 -4.43
N ARG A 39 -7.41 -7.32 -5.75
CA ARG A 39 -8.10 -6.17 -6.40
C ARG A 39 -7.62 -4.80 -5.92
N CYS A 40 -6.30 -4.65 -5.76
CA CYS A 40 -5.69 -3.40 -5.30
C CYS A 40 -5.95 -2.21 -6.24
N GLU A 41 -6.29 -2.44 -7.50
CA GLU A 41 -6.71 -1.43 -8.47
C GLU A 41 -8.05 -0.76 -8.12
N GLN A 42 -8.87 -1.40 -7.26
CA GLN A 42 -10.17 -0.89 -6.82
C GLN A 42 -10.12 -0.26 -5.41
N LEU A 43 -8.91 -0.03 -4.89
CA LEU A 43 -8.69 0.72 -3.66
C LEU A 43 -8.95 2.20 -3.90
N ASN A 44 -9.58 2.82 -2.91
CA ASN A 44 -9.95 4.22 -2.95
C ASN A 44 -8.96 5.05 -2.12
N ILE A 45 -8.66 6.26 -2.62
CA ILE A 45 -7.98 7.29 -1.85
C ILE A 45 -8.96 8.46 -1.76
N SER A 46 -9.25 8.92 -0.55
CA SER A 46 -10.17 10.03 -0.35
C SER A 46 -9.63 11.33 -0.97
N GLY A 47 -10.56 12.23 -1.30
CA GLY A 47 -10.26 13.49 -1.98
C GLY A 47 -10.26 13.38 -3.50
N ASN A 48 -10.23 14.54 -4.16
CA ASN A 48 -10.31 14.62 -5.62
C ASN A 48 -9.12 13.91 -6.31
N PHE A 49 -9.41 13.24 -7.43
CA PHE A 49 -8.42 12.56 -8.27
C PHE A 49 -7.24 13.46 -8.64
N TYR A 50 -7.51 14.71 -9.03
CA TYR A 50 -6.47 15.67 -9.41
C TYR A 50 -5.47 15.93 -8.28
N ARG A 51 -5.97 16.08 -7.05
CA ARG A 51 -5.11 16.29 -5.87
C ARG A 51 -4.26 15.07 -5.56
N ASN A 52 -4.84 13.88 -5.67
CA ASN A 52 -4.11 12.63 -5.46
C ASN A 52 -3.02 12.41 -6.53
N LYS A 53 -3.29 12.78 -7.78
CA LYS A 53 -2.30 12.81 -8.87
C LYS A 53 -1.14 13.75 -8.54
N LEU A 54 -1.40 14.98 -8.10
CA LEU A 54 -0.35 15.93 -7.75
C LEU A 54 0.55 15.45 -6.60
N LYS A 55 -0.04 14.84 -5.56
CA LYS A 55 0.72 14.24 -4.45
C LYS A 55 1.68 13.16 -4.97
N TYR A 56 1.20 12.28 -5.85
CA TYR A 56 2.02 11.23 -6.41
C TYR A 56 3.11 11.78 -7.34
N LEU A 57 2.81 12.79 -8.17
CA LEU A 57 3.81 13.47 -9.00
C LEU A 57 4.91 14.15 -8.15
N SER A 58 4.56 14.74 -7.02
CA SER A 58 5.54 15.28 -6.07
C SER A 58 6.45 14.20 -5.50
N PHE A 59 5.93 12.98 -5.27
CA PHE A 59 6.75 11.85 -4.83
C PHE A 59 7.75 11.40 -5.92
N LEU A 60 7.34 11.39 -7.19
CA LEU A 60 8.24 11.04 -8.31
C LEU A 60 9.43 11.98 -8.48
N ARG A 61 9.28 13.24 -8.07
CA ARG A 61 10.37 14.23 -8.10
C ARG A 61 11.49 13.90 -7.11
N LYS A 62 11.20 13.11 -6.07
CA LYS A 62 12.21 12.68 -5.10
C LYS A 62 13.15 11.67 -5.75
N ARG A 63 14.42 12.04 -5.92
CA ARG A 63 15.47 11.19 -6.50
C ARG A 63 16.79 11.38 -5.75
N CYS A 64 17.68 10.39 -5.83
CA CYS A 64 19.06 10.57 -5.40
C CYS A 64 19.78 11.42 -6.47
N ASN A 65 20.46 12.49 -6.05
CA ASN A 65 21.13 13.41 -6.99
C ASN A 65 22.37 12.79 -7.63
N VAL A 66 23.11 11.94 -6.91
CA VAL A 66 24.37 11.34 -7.39
C VAL A 66 24.14 10.15 -8.32
N ASN A 67 23.27 9.21 -7.95
CA ASN A 67 22.88 8.08 -8.79
C ASN A 67 21.40 7.75 -8.57
N PRO A 68 20.51 8.12 -9.51
CA PRO A 68 19.07 7.88 -9.39
C PRO A 68 18.68 6.42 -9.17
N ALA A 69 19.47 5.45 -9.65
CA ALA A 69 19.19 4.03 -9.51
C ALA A 69 19.29 3.53 -8.06
N ARG A 70 20.08 4.22 -7.22
CA ARG A 70 20.19 3.95 -5.77
C ARG A 70 19.14 4.71 -4.94
N GLY A 71 18.34 5.55 -5.60
CA GLY A 71 17.36 6.40 -4.95
C GLY A 71 16.04 5.70 -4.60
N PRO A 72 15.02 6.49 -4.21
CA PRO A 72 13.69 5.96 -3.92
C PRO A 72 13.06 5.27 -5.14
N PHE A 73 12.57 4.04 -4.95
CA PHE A 73 11.82 3.34 -5.99
C PHE A 73 10.38 3.84 -6.09
N HIS A 74 10.00 4.21 -7.32
CA HIS A 74 8.70 4.76 -7.69
C HIS A 74 7.82 3.68 -8.34
N PHE A 75 7.14 2.88 -7.53
CA PHE A 75 6.29 1.80 -8.04
C PHE A 75 5.01 2.32 -8.68
N ARG A 76 4.69 1.83 -9.89
CA ARG A 76 3.52 2.25 -10.69
C ARG A 76 2.28 1.38 -10.47
N ALA A 77 2.48 0.09 -10.21
CA ALA A 77 1.37 -0.84 -10.01
C ALA A 77 0.62 -0.55 -8.70
N PRO A 78 -0.73 -0.60 -8.68
CA PRO A 78 -1.53 -0.31 -7.48
C PRO A 78 -1.23 -1.28 -6.33
N SER A 79 -0.95 -2.54 -6.63
CA SER A 79 -0.52 -3.54 -5.64
C SER A 79 0.80 -3.14 -4.95
N ARG A 80 1.77 -2.63 -5.72
CA ARG A 80 3.07 -2.20 -5.19
C ARG A 80 2.98 -0.86 -4.46
N ILE A 81 2.07 0.02 -4.87
CA ILE A 81 1.75 1.24 -4.13
C ILE A 81 1.17 0.88 -2.75
N PHE A 82 0.18 -0.02 -2.69
CA PHE A 82 -0.38 -0.50 -1.44
C PHE A 82 0.67 -1.19 -0.56
N TRP A 83 1.50 -2.07 -1.15
CA TRP A 83 2.61 -2.71 -0.44
C TRP A 83 3.57 -1.68 0.20
N LYS A 84 3.91 -0.62 -0.54
CA LYS A 84 4.75 0.47 -0.03
C LYS A 84 4.08 1.22 1.13
N THR A 85 2.76 1.41 1.09
CA THR A 85 2.00 2.02 2.19
C THR A 85 1.99 1.16 3.44
N VAL A 86 1.85 -0.17 3.31
CA VAL A 86 1.90 -1.10 4.45
C VAL A 86 3.30 -1.17 5.06
N ARG A 87 4.35 -1.13 4.21
CA ARG A 87 5.74 -1.19 4.66
C ARG A 87 6.16 0.01 5.52
N GLY A 88 5.64 1.20 5.20
CA GLY A 88 6.19 2.47 5.71
C GLY A 88 7.40 2.94 4.90
#